data_AF-H1UYS5-F1
#
_entry.id   AF-H1UYS5-F1
#
_cell.length_a   1.000
_cell.length_b   1.000
_cell.length_c   1.000
_cell.angle_alpha   90.00
_cell.angle_beta   90.00
_cell.angle_gamma   90.00
#
_symmetry.space_group_name_H-M   'P 1'
#
loop_
_entity.id
_entity.type
_entity.pdbx_description
1 polymer ?
#
loop_
_entity_poly.entity_id
_entity_poly.type
_entity_poly.pdbx_seq_one_letter_code
_entity_poly.pdbx_strand_id
1 'polypeptide(L)'
;MKLPSFTTVSLVTLAGLAGTVSADSRCVRMEGAGSYVYEITIEDVPRQDIKRVCNSLWNNLKGYLDCMVYRPNGCEEGYYDGDLYWYFTTSVVCSSEKVQSAFYGATKNNWGHISCI
;
A
#
# COMPACT_ATOMS: atom_id res chain seq x y z
N MET A 1 -7.13 -18.65 67.79
CA MET A 1 -7.48 -19.30 66.52
C MET A 1 -7.64 -18.21 65.46
N LYS A 2 -6.88 -18.32 64.35
CA LYS A 2 -6.85 -17.38 63.22
C LYS A 2 -7.88 -17.83 62.18
N LEU A 3 -8.65 -16.89 61.61
CA LEU A 3 -9.43 -17.10 60.39
C LEU A 3 -8.93 -16.12 59.32
N PRO A 4 -8.62 -16.59 58.09
CA PRO A 4 -8.16 -15.73 57.01
C PRO A 4 -9.36 -15.11 56.30
N SER A 5 -9.20 -13.90 55.76
CA SER A 5 -10.18 -13.31 54.84
C SER A 5 -9.51 -13.04 53.51
N PHE A 6 -10.26 -13.40 52.47
CA PHE A 6 -9.83 -13.77 51.15
C PHE A 6 -9.48 -12.56 50.28
N THR A 7 -8.40 -12.68 49.53
CA THR A 7 -7.92 -11.73 48.53
C THR A 7 -8.81 -11.80 47.28
N THR A 8 -9.55 -10.73 46.99
CA THR A 8 -10.31 -10.61 45.73
C THR A 8 -9.39 -10.09 44.62
N VAL A 9 -8.88 -11.00 43.78
CA VAL A 9 -8.16 -10.63 42.56
C VAL A 9 -9.18 -10.41 41.46
N SER A 10 -9.38 -9.15 41.05
CA SER A 10 -10.18 -8.83 39.86
C SER A 10 -9.37 -9.12 38.60
N LEU A 11 -9.83 -10.08 37.79
CA LEU A 11 -9.27 -10.38 36.47
C LEU A 11 -9.87 -9.38 35.46
N VAL A 12 -9.04 -8.50 34.89
CA VAL A 12 -9.42 -7.65 33.77
C VAL A 12 -9.18 -8.44 32.48
N THR A 13 -10.25 -8.92 31.84
CA THR A 13 -10.19 -9.54 30.52
C THR A 13 -10.22 -8.45 29.44
N LEU A 14 -9.06 -8.09 28.89
CA LEU A 14 -8.98 -7.34 27.63
C LEU A 14 -9.30 -8.29 26.46
N ALA A 15 -10.58 -8.41 26.13
CA ALA A 15 -11.01 -8.97 24.85
C ALA A 15 -11.01 -7.84 23.81
N GLY A 16 -9.99 -7.82 22.96
CA GLY A 16 -9.84 -6.83 21.90
C GLY A 16 -8.95 -7.34 20.78
N LEU A 17 -9.24 -8.53 20.23
CA LEU A 17 -8.74 -8.88 18.90
C LEU A 17 -9.56 -8.08 17.88
N ALA A 18 -9.19 -6.81 17.71
CA ALA A 18 -9.55 -6.10 16.50
C ALA A 18 -8.89 -6.87 15.35
N GLY A 19 -9.68 -7.61 14.59
CA GLY A 19 -9.21 -8.23 13.36
C GLY A 19 -8.66 -7.12 12.47
N THR A 20 -7.34 -7.12 12.25
CA THR A 20 -6.75 -6.32 11.20
C THR A 20 -7.24 -6.95 9.91
N VAL A 21 -8.32 -6.41 9.32
CA VAL A 21 -8.50 -6.49 7.88
C VAL A 21 -7.32 -5.71 7.32
N SER A 22 -6.21 -6.40 7.10
CA SER A 22 -5.05 -5.81 6.44
C SER A 22 -5.46 -5.70 4.99
N ALA A 23 -5.80 -4.49 4.56
CA ALA A 23 -5.94 -4.24 3.13
C ALA A 23 -4.60 -4.63 2.48
N ASP A 24 -4.66 -5.55 1.51
CA ASP A 24 -3.48 -6.10 0.85
C ASP A 24 -3.08 -5.17 -0.31
N SER A 25 -1.78 -5.00 -0.51
CA SER A 25 -1.28 -4.34 -1.70
C SER A 25 -0.28 -5.24 -2.41
N ARG A 26 -0.40 -5.30 -3.72
CA ARG A 26 0.41 -6.17 -4.58
C ARG A 26 1.16 -5.32 -5.57
N CYS A 27 2.42 -5.68 -5.83
CA CYS A 27 3.23 -5.07 -6.86
C CYS A 27 3.85 -6.14 -7.73
N VAL A 28 3.67 -6.01 -9.04
CA VAL A 28 4.34 -6.82 -10.05
C VAL A 28 5.25 -5.90 -10.86
N ARG A 29 6.49 -6.34 -11.08
CA ARG A 29 7.40 -5.69 -12.01
C ARG A 29 7.73 -6.65 -13.15
N MET A 30 7.58 -6.17 -14.38
CA MET A 30 7.93 -6.92 -15.58
C MET A 30 9.05 -6.21 -16.31
N GLU A 31 10.00 -6.98 -16.85
CA GLU A 31 11.06 -6.47 -17.71
C GLU A 31 10.56 -6.32 -19.15
N GLY A 32 10.79 -5.15 -19.74
CA GLY A 32 10.62 -4.88 -21.17
C GLY A 32 11.95 -4.59 -21.85
N ALA A 33 11.91 -4.28 -23.15
CA ALA A 33 13.11 -3.92 -23.92
C ALA A 33 13.63 -2.52 -23.51
N GLY A 34 14.46 -2.47 -22.47
CA GLY A 34 15.03 -1.22 -21.94
C GLY A 34 14.11 -0.45 -20.99
N SER A 35 13.06 -1.08 -20.47
CA SER A 35 12.10 -0.48 -19.54
C SER A 35 11.64 -1.48 -18.48
N TYR A 36 11.08 -0.98 -17.39
CA TYR A 36 10.27 -1.76 -16.46
C TYR A 36 8.81 -1.37 -16.58
N VAL A 37 7.92 -2.36 -16.51
CA VAL A 37 6.48 -2.16 -16.34
C VAL A 37 6.12 -2.50 -14.90
N TYR A 38 5.45 -1.58 -14.23
CA TYR A 38 4.94 -1.76 -12.88
C TYR A 38 3.42 -1.84 -12.91
N GLU A 39 2.88 -2.78 -12.16
CA GLU A 39 1.45 -2.94 -11.91
C GLU A 39 1.26 -3.08 -10.40
N ILE A 40 0.54 -2.13 -9.80
CA ILE A 40 0.28 -2.09 -8.37
C ILE A 40 -1.23 -2.10 -8.16
N THR A 41 -1.71 -3.04 -7.34
CA THR A 41 -3.10 -3.10 -6.88
C THR A 41 -3.14 -2.81 -5.39
N ILE A 42 -4.07 -1.93 -4.98
CA ILE A 42 -4.36 -1.63 -3.59
C ILE A 42 -5.81 -2.03 -3.34
N GLU A 43 -6.03 -3.01 -2.47
CA GLU A 43 -7.38 -3.46 -2.12
C GLU A 43 -8.06 -2.46 -1.16
N ASP A 44 -9.40 -2.40 -1.19
CA ASP A 44 -10.22 -1.61 -0.25
C ASP A 44 -9.85 -0.12 -0.14
N VAL A 45 -9.48 0.54 -1.24
CA VAL A 45 -9.40 2.01 -1.32
C VAL A 45 -10.81 2.58 -1.46
N PRO A 46 -11.29 3.41 -0.50
CA PRO A 46 -12.61 4.02 -0.63
C PRO A 46 -12.72 4.78 -1.96
N ARG A 47 -13.79 4.55 -2.73
CA ARG A 47 -13.94 5.10 -4.09
C ARG A 47 -13.75 6.61 -4.17
N GLN A 48 -14.22 7.34 -3.17
CA GLN A 48 -14.05 8.80 -3.04
C GLN A 48 -12.58 9.24 -2.89
N ASP A 49 -11.72 8.33 -2.42
CA ASP A 49 -10.31 8.57 -2.15
C ASP A 49 -9.39 8.15 -3.30
N ILE A 50 -9.85 7.30 -4.23
CA ILE A 50 -9.05 6.80 -5.37
C ILE A 50 -8.35 7.94 -6.09
N LYS A 51 -9.09 8.99 -6.48
CA LYS A 51 -8.51 10.16 -7.18
C LYS A 51 -7.41 10.85 -6.36
N ARG A 52 -7.61 10.97 -5.04
CA ARG A 52 -6.64 11.59 -4.13
C ARG A 52 -5.38 10.73 -4.01
N VAL A 53 -5.55 9.42 -3.82
CA VAL A 53 -4.43 8.45 -3.72
C VAL A 53 -3.64 8.41 -5.02
N CYS A 54 -4.31 8.34 -6.17
CA CYS A 54 -3.67 8.41 -7.49
C CYS A 54 -2.83 9.66 -7.69
N ASN A 55 -3.37 10.83 -7.37
CA ASN A 55 -2.62 12.08 -7.45
C ASN A 55 -1.37 12.05 -6.55
N SER A 56 -1.51 11.50 -5.34
CA SER A 56 -0.40 11.36 -4.40
C SER A 56 0.67 10.40 -4.92
N LEU A 57 0.29 9.24 -5.48
CA LEU A 57 1.22 8.27 -6.07
C LEU A 57 2.07 8.92 -7.18
N TRP A 58 1.43 9.61 -8.13
CA TRP A 58 2.14 10.31 -9.19
C TRP A 58 3.01 11.45 -8.70
N ASN A 59 2.51 12.25 -7.75
CA ASN A 59 3.28 13.38 -7.21
C ASN A 59 4.55 12.90 -6.49
N ASN A 60 4.47 11.80 -5.73
CA ASN A 60 5.65 11.25 -5.07
C ASN A 60 6.62 10.63 -6.09
N LEU A 61 6.12 9.91 -7.11
CA LEU A 61 7.00 9.30 -8.12
C LEU A 61 7.70 10.35 -8.99
N LYS A 62 7.01 11.44 -9.36
CA LYS A 62 7.56 12.55 -10.16
C LYS A 62 8.75 13.25 -9.48
N GLY A 63 8.90 13.12 -8.16
CA GLY A 63 10.07 13.62 -7.43
C GLY A 63 11.39 12.96 -7.83
N TYR A 64 11.34 11.79 -8.47
CA TYR A 64 12.51 11.05 -8.92
C TYR A 64 12.72 11.22 -10.42
N LEU A 65 13.74 12.01 -10.81
CA LEU A 65 14.02 12.35 -12.22
C LEU A 65 14.35 11.14 -13.10
N ASP A 66 14.87 10.08 -12.51
CA ASP A 66 15.19 8.81 -13.19
C ASP A 66 13.99 7.88 -13.33
N CYS A 67 12.85 8.21 -12.70
CA CYS A 67 11.58 7.50 -12.84
C CYS A 67 10.65 8.20 -13.83
N MET A 68 11.18 8.47 -15.02
CA MET A 68 10.38 9.02 -16.13
C MET A 68 9.35 7.99 -16.59
N VAL A 69 8.07 8.39 -16.52
CA VAL A 69 6.94 7.53 -16.88
C VAL A 69 6.56 7.68 -18.36
N TYR A 70 6.45 6.55 -19.04
CA TYR A 70 6.02 6.44 -20.44
C TYR A 70 4.58 5.93 -20.54
N ARG A 71 3.91 6.18 -21.67
CA ARG A 71 2.60 5.59 -21.98
C ARG A 71 2.79 4.15 -22.49
N PRO A 72 1.86 3.22 -22.20
CA PRO A 72 0.64 3.39 -21.40
C PRO A 72 0.94 3.52 -19.90
N ASN A 73 0.16 4.36 -19.23
CA ASN A 73 0.17 4.55 -17.78
C ASN A 73 -1.20 5.04 -17.32
N GLY A 74 -1.54 4.72 -16.08
CA GLY A 74 -2.82 5.08 -15.48
C GLY A 74 -2.86 4.82 -13.99
N CYS A 75 -3.84 5.46 -13.35
CA CYS A 75 -4.21 5.18 -11.98
C CYS A 75 -5.71 5.34 -11.87
N GLU A 76 -6.41 4.24 -11.64
CA GLU A 76 -7.85 4.15 -11.78
C GLU A 76 -8.44 3.14 -10.81
N GLU A 77 -9.77 3.06 -10.79
CA GLU A 77 -10.49 2.00 -10.08
C GLU A 77 -10.14 0.66 -10.73
N GLY A 78 -9.76 -0.31 -9.90
CA GLY A 78 -9.38 -1.64 -10.32
C GLY A 78 -10.59 -2.46 -10.78
N TYR A 79 -10.32 -3.73 -11.13
CA TYR A 79 -11.37 -4.63 -11.63
C TYR A 79 -12.40 -4.98 -10.55
N TYR A 80 -11.98 -5.08 -9.28
CA TYR A 80 -12.87 -5.29 -8.16
C TYR A 80 -13.25 -3.94 -7.53
N ASP A 81 -14.50 -3.83 -7.08
CA ASP A 81 -15.02 -2.59 -6.48
C ASP A 81 -14.22 -2.24 -5.22
N GLY A 82 -13.71 -1.00 -5.18
CA GLY A 82 -12.82 -0.54 -4.12
C GLY A 82 -11.33 -0.77 -4.37
N ASP A 83 -10.92 -1.52 -5.39
CA ASP A 83 -9.50 -1.62 -5.72
C ASP A 83 -9.02 -0.34 -6.41
N LEU A 84 -7.77 0.04 -6.15
CA LEU A 84 -7.04 1.01 -6.96
C LEU A 84 -5.98 0.27 -7.76
N TYR A 85 -5.95 0.51 -9.06
CA TYR A 85 -4.96 -0.03 -9.98
C TYR A 85 -4.05 1.09 -10.49
N TRP A 86 -2.76 0.99 -10.18
CA TRP A 86 -1.73 1.94 -10.59
C TRP A 86 -0.69 1.24 -11.46
N TYR A 87 -0.56 1.68 -12.72
CA TYR A 87 0.31 1.04 -13.70
C TYR A 87 1.10 2.06 -14.51
N PHE A 88 2.34 1.71 -14.84
CA PHE A 88 3.19 2.53 -15.69
C PHE A 88 4.37 1.75 -16.25
N THR A 89 4.88 2.26 -17.38
CA THR A 89 6.21 1.91 -17.88
C THR A 89 7.20 3.01 -17.48
N THR A 90 8.41 2.63 -17.05
CA THR A 90 9.50 3.54 -16.69
C THR A 90 10.84 3.03 -17.20
N SER A 91 11.87 3.86 -17.14
CA SER A 91 13.23 3.47 -17.54
C SER A 91 13.84 2.46 -16.56
N VAL A 92 14.73 1.60 -17.04
CA VAL A 92 15.48 0.63 -16.21
C VAL A 92 16.35 1.27 -15.14
N VAL A 93 16.64 2.57 -15.25
CA VAL A 93 17.36 3.31 -14.21
C VAL A 93 16.48 3.64 -13.00
N CYS A 94 15.15 3.59 -13.14
CA CYS A 94 14.21 3.77 -12.04
C CYS A 94 14.21 2.52 -11.15
N SER A 95 14.77 2.66 -9.96
CA SER A 95 14.90 1.56 -9.03
C SER A 95 13.55 1.21 -8.35
N SER A 96 13.39 -0.07 -7.99
CA SER A 96 12.20 -0.56 -7.27
C SER A 96 11.96 0.20 -5.95
N GLU A 97 13.03 0.59 -5.26
CA GLU A 97 12.96 1.28 -3.97
C GLU A 97 12.33 2.68 -4.12
N LYS A 98 12.50 3.34 -5.27
CA LYS A 98 11.86 4.63 -5.54
C LYS A 98 10.37 4.49 -5.77
N VAL A 99 9.95 3.42 -6.46
CA VAL A 99 8.52 3.08 -6.60
C VAL A 99 7.90 2.76 -5.24
N GLN A 100 8.59 1.96 -4.42
CA GLN A 100 8.16 1.63 -3.05
C GLN A 100 8.09 2.89 -2.16
N SER A 101 9.08 3.79 -2.28
CA SER A 101 9.09 5.06 -1.53
C SER A 101 7.95 5.99 -1.96
N ALA A 102 7.68 6.08 -3.27
CA ALA A 102 6.56 6.84 -3.79
C ALA A 102 5.21 6.29 -3.29
N PHE A 103 5.07 4.96 -3.30
CA PHE A 103 3.92 4.27 -2.74
C PHE A 103 3.74 4.60 -1.25
N TYR A 104 4.77 4.40 -0.42
CA TYR A 104 4.72 4.72 1.01
C TYR A 104 4.39 6.19 1.25
N GLY A 105 4.97 7.10 0.46
CA GLY A 105 4.68 8.53 0.50
C GLY A 105 3.20 8.84 0.32
N ALA A 106 2.53 8.11 -0.58
CA ALA A 106 1.12 8.28 -0.91
C ALA A 106 0.17 7.59 0.08
N THR A 107 0.50 6.38 0.51
CA THR A 107 -0.38 5.51 1.30
C THR A 107 -0.16 5.65 2.80
N LYS A 108 1.00 6.14 3.22
CA LYS A 108 1.45 6.17 4.62
C LYS A 108 1.34 4.81 5.32
N ASN A 109 1.52 3.73 4.56
CA ASN A 109 1.40 2.34 5.02
C ASN A 109 -0.01 1.91 5.48
N ASN A 110 -1.05 2.66 5.14
CA ASN A 110 -2.43 2.28 5.46
C ASN A 110 -2.92 1.02 4.72
N TRP A 111 -2.22 0.62 3.65
CA TRP A 111 -2.49 -0.58 2.84
C TRP A 111 -1.27 -1.51 2.78
N GLY A 112 -0.47 -1.52 3.85
CA GLY A 112 0.75 -2.31 3.92
C GLY A 112 1.90 -1.76 3.07
N HIS A 113 2.97 -2.56 3.02
CA HIS A 113 4.14 -2.28 2.19
C HIS A 113 4.05 -3.10 0.90
N ILE A 114 4.62 -2.57 -0.18
CA ILE A 114 4.77 -3.32 -1.43
C ILE A 114 6.20 -3.78 -1.64
N SER A 115 6.37 -4.93 -2.27
CA SER A 115 7.65 -5.41 -2.81
C SER A 115 7.46 -5.72 -4.29
N CYS A 116 8.14 -4.95 -5.14
CA CYS A 116 8.06 -5.11 -6.59
C CYS A 116 9.18 -6.03 -7.05
N ILE A 117 8.86 -7.31 -7.20
CA ILE A 117 9.76 -8.34 -7.74
C ILE A 117 9.64 -8.43 -9.25
#